data_AF-A0A2V9QAV2-F1
#
_entry.id   AF-A0A2V9QAV2-F1
#
_cell.length_a   1.000
_cell.length_b   1.000
_cell.length_c   1.000
_cell.angle_alpha   90.00
_cell.angle_beta   90.00
_cell.angle_gamma   90.00
#
_symmetry.space_group_name_H-M   'P 1'
#
loop_
_entity.id
_entity.type
_entity.pdbx_description
1 polymer ?
#
loop_
_entity_poly.entity_id
_entity_poly.type
_entity_poly.pdbx_seq_one_letter_code
_entity_poly.pdbx_strand_id
1 'polypeptide(L)'
;MAALERDFATTTPAAAQRFLEQIHSEPAVVIDAPPGMATHVANVNGKTCVFLANFTGLRSRETADQTPQGGVRISFPGTSADVLQVLPFLGEPATIKREVSSNLISQFLLPPVNKGAVACLGGF
;
A
#
# COMPACT_ATOMS: atom_id res chain seq x y z
N MET A 1 19.62 -0.48 -25.42
CA MET A 1 19.37 0.87 -24.86
C MET A 1 19.43 1.98 -25.92
N ALA A 2 20.17 1.84 -27.04
CA ALA A 2 20.29 2.89 -28.07
C ALA A 2 19.03 3.17 -28.92
N ALA A 3 17.97 2.35 -28.85
CA ALA A 3 16.76 2.55 -29.65
C ALA A 3 15.78 3.56 -29.03
N LEU A 4 15.81 3.78 -27.70
CA LEU A 4 14.86 4.70 -27.03
C LEU A 4 15.28 6.18 -27.13
N GLU A 5 16.57 6.48 -27.34
CA GLU A 5 17.08 7.85 -27.30
C GLU A 5 16.80 8.65 -28.58
N ARG A 6 16.59 7.96 -29.71
CA ARG A 6 16.35 8.62 -31.02
C ARG A 6 14.98 9.29 -31.13
N ASP A 7 13.98 8.79 -30.40
CA ASP A 7 12.59 9.18 -30.61
C ASP A 7 12.15 10.43 -29.82
N PHE A 8 12.96 10.87 -28.84
CA PHE A 8 12.66 12.07 -28.05
C PHE A 8 12.74 13.37 -28.87
N ALA A 9 13.66 13.44 -29.85
CA ALA A 9 13.85 14.64 -30.67
C ALA A 9 12.73 14.87 -31.71
N THR A 10 11.92 13.84 -32.00
CA THR A 10 10.83 13.86 -33.01
C THR A 10 9.44 13.65 -32.40
N THR A 11 9.31 13.71 -31.08
CA THR A 11 8.05 13.47 -30.38
C THR A 11 7.04 14.60 -30.63
N THR A 12 5.82 14.23 -31.05
CA THR A 12 4.67 15.14 -31.10
C THR A 12 3.92 15.11 -29.78
N PRO A 13 3.19 16.18 -29.39
CA PRO A 13 2.39 16.19 -28.17
C PRO A 13 1.44 14.98 -28.05
N ALA A 14 0.87 14.54 -29.18
CA ALA A 14 0.00 13.36 -29.21
C ALA A 14 0.74 12.03 -28.95
N ALA A 15 2.01 11.90 -29.37
CA ALA A 15 2.82 10.73 -29.08
C ALA A 15 3.28 10.71 -27.61
N ALA A 16 3.65 11.87 -27.05
CA ALA A 16 3.93 12.01 -25.62
C ALA A 16 2.70 11.67 -24.77
N GLN A 17 1.51 12.10 -25.19
CA GLN A 17 0.28 11.84 -24.47
C GLN A 17 -0.11 10.36 -24.49
N ARG A 18 0.01 9.67 -25.64
CA ARG A 18 -0.18 8.21 -25.71
C ARG A 18 0.83 7.44 -24.86
N PHE A 19 2.08 7.91 -24.81
CA PHE A 19 3.10 7.34 -23.96
C PHE A 19 2.75 7.53 -22.47
N LEU A 20 2.33 8.73 -22.06
CA LEU A 20 1.84 8.98 -20.69
C LEU A 20 0.60 8.16 -20.34
N GLU A 21 -0.32 7.96 -21.29
CA GLU A 21 -1.47 7.06 -21.18
C GLU A 21 -1.06 5.60 -20.98
N GLN A 22 0.05 5.17 -21.60
CA GLN A 22 0.62 3.83 -21.39
C GLN A 22 1.46 3.72 -20.11
N ILE A 23 1.96 4.84 -19.57
CA ILE A 23 2.64 4.90 -18.27
C ILE A 23 1.64 4.95 -17.11
N HIS A 24 0.34 5.11 -17.36
CA HIS A 24 -0.70 4.90 -16.34
C HIS A 24 -0.76 3.43 -15.91
N SER A 25 0.24 3.02 -15.11
CA SER A 25 0.13 1.87 -14.24
C SER A 25 -0.71 2.35 -13.06
N GLU A 26 -1.98 1.96 -13.01
CA GLU A 26 -2.72 2.08 -11.76
C GLU A 26 -1.88 1.42 -10.66
N PRO A 27 -1.70 2.07 -9.51
CA PRO A 27 -0.90 1.51 -8.45
C PRO A 27 -1.53 0.18 -8.01
N ALA A 28 -0.71 -0.88 -7.97
CA ALA A 28 -1.16 -2.21 -7.56
C ALA A 28 -1.75 -2.24 -6.14
N VAL A 29 -1.42 -1.24 -5.32
CA VAL A 29 -1.98 -0.99 -3.99
C VAL A 29 -2.11 0.51 -3.77
N VAL A 30 -3.27 0.96 -3.31
CA VAL A 30 -3.52 2.32 -2.83
C VAL A 30 -3.63 2.29 -1.31
N ILE A 31 -2.91 3.18 -0.63
CA ILE A 31 -2.90 3.26 0.83
C ILE A 31 -3.27 4.69 1.24
N ASP A 32 -4.35 4.80 2.01
CA ASP A 32 -4.72 6.02 2.72
C ASP A 32 -4.40 5.79 4.21
N ALA A 33 -3.50 6.61 4.75
CA ALA A 33 -3.00 6.45 6.11
C ALA A 33 -2.73 7.83 6.75
N PRO A 34 -2.85 7.94 8.09
CA PRO A 34 -2.50 9.16 8.80
C PRO A 34 -1.04 9.61 8.55
N PRO A 35 -0.75 10.92 8.57
CA PRO A 35 0.57 11.47 8.26
C PRO A 35 1.73 10.94 9.13
N GLY A 36 1.44 10.50 10.35
CA GLY A 36 2.44 9.93 11.27
C GLY A 36 2.80 8.46 11.00
N MET A 37 2.31 7.89 9.90
CA MET A 37 2.53 6.50 9.54
C MET A 37 3.39 6.38 8.28
N ALA A 38 4.46 5.59 8.35
CA ALA A 38 5.18 5.18 7.16
C ALA A 38 4.60 3.87 6.63
N THR A 39 4.52 3.76 5.31
CA THR A 39 4.02 2.58 4.63
C THR A 39 4.97 2.15 3.52
N HIS A 40 5.05 0.85 3.29
CA HIS A 40 5.85 0.29 2.20
C HIS A 40 5.16 -0.93 1.59
N VAL A 41 5.03 -0.95 0.27
CA VAL A 41 4.46 -2.07 -0.48
C VAL A 41 5.58 -2.96 -0.97
N ALA A 42 5.50 -4.26 -0.70
CA ALA A 42 6.46 -5.24 -1.19
C ALA A 42 5.75 -6.54 -1.62
N ASN A 43 6.42 -7.29 -2.50
CA ASN A 43 6.04 -8.65 -2.78
C ASN A 43 6.88 -9.60 -1.89
N VAL A 44 6.20 -10.43 -1.10
CA VAL A 44 6.82 -11.40 -0.20
C VAL A 44 6.31 -12.78 -0.59
N ASN A 45 7.19 -13.64 -1.11
CA ASN A 45 6.83 -15.00 -1.56
C ASN A 45 5.64 -15.02 -2.55
N GLY A 46 5.58 -14.07 -3.48
CA GLY A 46 4.48 -13.96 -4.45
C GLY A 46 3.24 -13.23 -3.92
N LYS A 47 3.20 -12.88 -2.63
CA LYS A 47 2.07 -12.18 -1.99
C LYS A 47 2.33 -10.69 -1.90
N THR A 48 1.34 -9.87 -2.26
CA THR A 48 1.41 -8.43 -2.04
C THR A 48 1.20 -8.13 -0.56
N CYS A 49 2.19 -7.50 0.06
CA CYS A 49 2.21 -7.13 1.47
C CYS A 49 2.44 -5.63 1.64
N VAL A 50 1.80 -5.05 2.65
CA VAL A 50 1.97 -3.67 3.08
C VAL A 50 2.57 -3.67 4.48
N PHE A 51 3.72 -3.06 4.63
CA PHE A 51 4.38 -2.83 5.92
C PHE A 51 3.97 -1.46 6.44
N LEU A 52 3.61 -1.39 7.72
CA LEU A 52 3.16 -0.19 8.39
C LEU A 52 4.00 0.06 9.64
N ALA A 53 4.46 1.29 9.81
CA ALA A 53 5.17 1.74 11.01
C ALA A 53 4.56 3.05 11.51
N ASN A 54 4.09 3.06 12.76
CA ASN A 54 3.56 4.23 13.42
C ASN A 54 4.69 5.00 14.11
N PHE A 55 4.90 6.24 13.70
CA PHE A 55 5.86 7.15 14.33
C PHE A 55 5.18 8.19 15.23
N THR A 56 3.85 8.22 15.28
CA THR A 56 3.11 9.19 16.09
C THR A 56 3.40 9.02 17.57
N GLY A 57 3.75 10.12 18.24
CA GLY A 57 4.11 10.14 19.66
C GLY A 57 5.57 9.83 19.93
N LEU A 58 6.36 9.39 18.93
CA LEU A 58 7.80 9.21 19.11
C LEU A 58 8.52 10.55 19.19
N ARG A 59 9.47 10.62 20.11
CA ARG A 59 10.39 11.75 20.30
C ARG A 59 11.81 11.23 20.32
N SER A 60 12.71 12.00 19.74
CA SER A 60 14.12 11.63 19.68
C SER A 60 14.70 11.49 21.09
N ARG A 61 15.40 10.39 21.34
CA ARG A 61 16.06 10.07 22.62
C ARG A 61 15.12 9.88 23.82
N GLU A 62 13.84 9.65 23.57
CA GLU A 62 12.85 9.31 24.60
C GLU A 62 12.29 7.91 24.36
N THR A 63 12.13 7.14 25.44
CA THR A 63 11.33 5.92 25.40
C THR A 63 9.87 6.33 25.53
N ALA A 64 9.20 6.52 24.40
CA ALA A 64 7.79 6.87 24.33
C ALA A 64 6.98 5.69 23.77
N ASP A 65 5.80 5.45 24.34
CA ASP A 65 4.81 4.60 23.70
C ASP A 65 4.15 5.37 22.54
N GLN A 66 4.13 4.75 21.37
CA GLN A 66 3.45 5.31 20.21
C GLN A 66 1.97 5.53 20.50
N THR A 67 1.41 6.63 20.02
CA THR A 67 -0.04 6.87 20.10
C THR A 67 -0.73 6.06 19.00
N PRO A 68 -1.64 5.13 19.33
CA PRO A 68 -2.32 4.31 18.32
C PRO A 68 -2.95 5.15 17.21
N GLN A 69 -2.76 4.73 15.96
CA GLN A 69 -3.29 5.40 14.79
C GLN A 69 -4.31 4.52 14.07
N GLY A 70 -5.54 5.01 13.93
CA GLY A 70 -6.61 4.36 13.18
C GLY A 70 -6.80 4.97 11.79
N GLY A 71 -7.83 4.51 11.07
CA GLY A 71 -8.24 5.08 9.79
C GLY A 71 -7.38 4.66 8.60
N VAL A 72 -6.50 3.67 8.77
CA VAL A 72 -5.70 3.15 7.66
C VAL A 72 -6.57 2.30 6.74
N ARG A 73 -6.61 2.70 5.47
CA ARG A 73 -7.37 2.04 4.43
C ARG A 73 -6.41 1.55 3.34
N ILE A 74 -6.50 0.25 3.06
CA ILE A 74 -5.70 -0.39 2.00
C ILE A 74 -6.66 -0.88 0.93
N SER A 75 -6.43 -0.41 -0.30
CA SER A 75 -7.20 -0.79 -1.47
C SER A 75 -6.29 -1.49 -2.47
N PHE A 76 -6.78 -2.59 -3.03
CA PHE A 76 -6.07 -3.40 -4.02
C PHE A 76 -6.87 -3.38 -5.32
N PRO A 77 -6.55 -2.47 -6.27
CA PRO A 77 -7.15 -2.48 -7.60
C PRO A 77 -6.84 -3.78 -8.35
N GLY A 78 -7.78 -4.26 -9.16
CA GLY A 78 -7.64 -5.49 -9.95
C GLY A 78 -7.66 -6.79 -9.14
N THR A 79 -7.97 -6.75 -7.85
CA THR A 79 -8.09 -7.96 -7.01
C THR A 79 -9.50 -8.12 -6.44
N SER A 80 -9.94 -9.37 -6.32
CA SER A 80 -11.23 -9.77 -5.73
C SER A 80 -11.07 -10.41 -4.34
N ALA A 81 -9.94 -10.22 -3.68
CA ALA A 81 -9.68 -10.76 -2.36
C ALA A 81 -10.76 -10.36 -1.34
N ASP A 82 -11.32 -11.34 -0.64
CA ASP A 82 -12.35 -11.10 0.39
C ASP A 82 -11.75 -10.83 1.77
N VAL A 83 -10.48 -11.21 1.97
CA VAL A 83 -9.79 -11.14 3.25
C VAL A 83 -8.37 -10.60 3.12
N LEU A 84 -7.95 -9.86 4.15
CA LEU A 84 -6.60 -9.36 4.34
C LEU A 84 -6.07 -9.90 5.67
N GLN A 85 -4.90 -10.51 5.66
CA GLN A 85 -4.27 -11.01 6.89
C GLN A 85 -3.34 -9.93 7.44
N VAL A 86 -3.46 -9.62 8.72
CA VAL A 86 -2.74 -8.55 9.39
C VAL A 86 -2.01 -9.12 10.59
N LEU A 87 -0.71 -8.89 10.69
CA LEU A 87 0.12 -9.25 11.83
C LEU A 87 0.60 -7.96 12.51
N PRO A 88 0.06 -7.61 13.68
CA PRO A 88 0.55 -6.50 14.49
C PRO A 88 1.95 -6.79 15.04
N PHE A 89 2.69 -5.74 15.38
CA PHE A 89 3.99 -5.85 16.04
C PHE A 89 3.90 -6.67 17.34
N LEU A 90 4.60 -7.82 17.37
CA LEU A 90 4.58 -8.80 18.46
C LEU A 90 3.17 -9.23 18.89
N GLY A 91 2.21 -9.18 17.97
CA GLY A 91 0.84 -9.63 18.18
C GLY A 91 0.55 -10.94 17.46
N GLU A 92 -0.71 -11.35 17.53
CA GLU A 92 -1.23 -12.51 16.81
C GLU A 92 -1.76 -12.11 15.43
N PRO A 93 -1.64 -12.99 14.41
CA PRO A 93 -2.28 -12.77 13.11
C PRO A 93 -3.81 -12.61 13.25
N ALA A 94 -4.35 -11.63 12.53
CA ALA A 94 -5.78 -11.35 12.48
C ALA A 94 -6.26 -11.28 11.03
N THR A 95 -7.48 -11.74 10.79
CA THR A 95 -8.12 -11.67 9.47
C THR A 95 -9.10 -10.51 9.41
N ILE A 96 -8.89 -9.58 8.48
CA ILE A 96 -9.78 -8.45 8.21
C ILE A 96 -10.63 -8.77 6.99
N LYS A 97 -11.95 -8.66 7.13
CA LYS A 97 -12.89 -8.81 6.02
C LYS A 97 -12.94 -7.53 5.19
N ARG A 98 -13.17 -7.69 3.88
CA ARG A 98 -13.36 -6.57 2.95
C ARG A 98 -14.53 -5.69 3.38
N GLU A 99 -14.34 -4.37 3.35
CA GLU A 99 -15.37 -3.38 3.71
C GLU A 99 -16.21 -2.98 2.49
N VAL A 100 -15.57 -2.71 1.35
CA VAL A 100 -16.25 -2.30 0.10
C VAL A 100 -15.88 -3.27 -1.02
N SER A 101 -16.90 -3.71 -1.74
CA SER A 101 -16.84 -4.69 -2.81
C SER A 101 -17.30 -4.04 -4.12
N SER A 102 -16.36 -3.69 -4.99
CA SER A 102 -16.63 -3.71 -6.43
C SER A 102 -15.84 -4.86 -7.02
N ASN A 103 -16.27 -5.37 -8.17
CA ASN A 103 -15.62 -6.50 -8.85
C ASN A 103 -14.15 -6.20 -9.21
N LEU A 104 -13.74 -4.94 -9.09
CA LEU A 104 -12.47 -4.40 -9.55
C LEU A 104 -11.57 -3.90 -8.41
N ILE A 105 -12.07 -3.73 -7.18
CA ILE A 105 -11.29 -3.17 -6.07
C ILE A 105 -11.67 -3.87 -4.77
N SER A 106 -10.67 -4.43 -4.08
CA SER A 106 -10.83 -4.93 -2.72
C SER A 106 -10.28 -3.93 -1.71
N GLN A 107 -11.15 -3.40 -0.85
CA GLN A 107 -10.81 -2.38 0.14
C GLN A 107 -10.97 -2.88 1.57
N PHE A 108 -9.98 -2.62 2.41
CA PHE A 108 -9.90 -3.05 3.80
C PHE A 108 -9.64 -1.87 4.72
N LEU A 109 -10.35 -1.82 5.85
CA LEU A 109 -10.11 -0.88 6.93
C LEU A 109 -9.37 -1.61 8.05
N LEU A 110 -8.18 -1.14 8.40
CA LEU A 110 -7.35 -1.79 9.41
C LEU A 110 -7.79 -1.37 10.82
N PRO A 111 -7.64 -2.25 11.81
CA PRO A 111 -7.73 -1.86 13.21
C PRO A 111 -6.62 -0.86 13.56
N PRO A 112 -6.76 -0.10 14.66
CA PRO A 112 -5.74 0.84 15.09
C PRO A 112 -4.34 0.21 15.21
N VAL A 113 -3.35 0.81 14.55
CA VAL A 113 -1.96 0.38 14.58
C VAL A 113 -1.25 1.07 15.73
N ASN A 114 -0.74 0.29 16.69
CA ASN A 114 0.01 0.82 17.82
C ASN A 114 1.47 1.12 17.43
N LYS A 115 2.31 0.09 17.21
CA LYS A 115 3.72 0.27 16.80
C LYS A 115 3.92 0.10 15.31
N GLY A 116 3.48 -1.04 14.79
CA GLY A 116 3.55 -1.38 13.38
C GLY A 116 2.71 -2.62 13.10
N ALA A 117 2.56 -2.93 11.82
CA ALA A 117 1.87 -4.12 11.36
C ALA A 117 2.35 -4.50 9.96
N VAL A 118 2.10 -5.74 9.56
CA VAL A 118 2.21 -6.20 8.18
C VAL A 118 0.85 -6.67 7.74
N ALA A 119 0.40 -6.26 6.56
CA ALA A 119 -0.87 -6.67 5.97
C ALA A 119 -0.64 -7.34 4.61
N CYS A 120 -0.96 -8.62 4.47
CA CYS A 120 -0.70 -9.40 3.26
C CYS A 120 -1.96 -10.02 2.68
N LEU A 121 -2.08 -10.01 1.35
CA LEU A 121 -3.05 -10.84 0.65
C LEU A 121 -2.65 -12.32 0.76
N GLY A 122 -3.58 -13.19 1.16
CA GLY A 122 -3.33 -14.64 1.23
C GLY A 122 -2.49 -15.11 2.43
N GLY A 123 -2.30 -14.29 3.47
CA GLY A 123 -1.65 -14.69 4.73
C GLY A 123 -0.14 -14.67 4.75
N PHE A 124 0.44 -15.03 5.91
CA PHE A 124 1.88 -15.15 6.12
C PHE A 124 2.33 -16.55 5.73
#